data_AF-A0A134A4U7-F1
#
_entry.id   AF-A0A134A4U7-F1
#
_cell.length_a   1.000
_cell.length_b   1.000
_cell.length_c   1.000
_cell.angle_alpha   90.00
_cell.angle_beta   90.00
_cell.angle_gamma   90.00
#
_symmetry.space_group_name_H-M   'P 1'
#
loop_
_entity.id
_entity.type
_entity.pdbx_description
1 polymer ?
#
loop_
_entity_poly.entity_id
_entity_poly.type
_entity_poly.pdbx_seq_one_letter_code
_entity_poly.pdbx_strand_id
1 'polypeptide(L)'
;MAVNKDAAKKILDLVPEEYVKRIPAFVRAHATGKTIEKIAAEHPELYAIAEQDGPLTGEAKEQLSAIVNGIFEQKMAKHNL
;
A
#
# COMPACT_ATOMS: atom_id res chain seq x y z
N MET A 1 -9.91 -3.75 -12.48
CA MET A 1 -9.63 -2.30 -12.59
C MET A 1 -8.15 -2.13 -12.87
N ALA A 2 -7.77 -1.28 -13.82
CA ALA A 2 -6.36 -0.98 -14.05
C ALA A 2 -5.89 -0.09 -12.89
N VAL A 3 -5.13 -0.67 -11.97
CA VAL A 3 -4.53 0.06 -10.85
C VAL A 3 -3.45 0.98 -11.42
N ASN A 4 -3.60 2.28 -11.23
CA ASN A 4 -2.61 3.28 -11.65
C ASN A 4 -1.25 2.99 -11.00
N LYS A 5 -0.22 2.80 -11.83
CA LYS A 5 1.12 2.41 -11.39
C LYS A 5 1.79 3.49 -10.54
N ASP A 6 1.48 4.77 -10.79
CA ASP A 6 2.05 5.89 -10.06
C ASP A 6 1.49 5.98 -8.64
N ALA A 7 0.17 5.85 -8.47
CA ALA A 7 -0.46 5.76 -7.16
C ALA A 7 0.01 4.53 -6.39
N ALA A 8 0.09 3.37 -7.06
CA ALA A 8 0.63 2.16 -6.46
C ALA A 8 2.05 2.39 -5.94
N LYS A 9 2.93 3.04 -6.71
CA LYS A 9 4.29 3.35 -6.29
C LYS A 9 4.32 4.29 -5.09
N LYS A 10 3.52 5.36 -5.08
CA LYS A 10 3.42 6.29 -3.94
C LYS A 10 2.95 5.59 -2.66
N ILE A 11 1.94 4.73 -2.75
CA ILE A 11 1.43 3.98 -1.60
C ILE A 11 2.47 3.00 -1.08
N LEU A 12 3.21 2.33 -1.98
CA LEU A 12 4.29 1.43 -1.59
C LEU A 12 5.47 2.13 -0.96
N ASP A 13 5.73 3.39 -1.32
CA ASP A 13 6.75 4.23 -0.70
C ASP A 13 6.41 4.58 0.78
N LEU A 14 5.12 4.51 1.14
CA LEU A 14 4.68 4.69 2.54
C LEU A 14 4.97 3.47 3.42
N VAL A 15 5.25 2.32 2.82
CA VAL A 15 5.52 1.08 3.55
C VAL A 15 6.98 1.09 4.03
N PRO A 16 7.23 0.93 5.34
CA PRO A 16 8.57 0.77 5.88
C PRO A 16 9.36 -0.31 5.14
N GLU A 17 10.62 -0.01 4.81
CA GLU A 17 11.53 -0.96 4.18
C GLU A 17 11.69 -2.25 4.99
N GLU A 18 11.51 -2.21 6.32
CA GLU A 18 11.57 -3.40 7.17
C GLU A 18 10.49 -4.42 6.78
N TYR A 19 9.24 -3.98 6.56
CA TYR A 19 8.18 -4.88 6.12
C TYR A 19 8.48 -5.43 4.72
N VAL A 20 8.99 -4.58 3.84
CA VAL A 20 9.37 -4.96 2.48
C VAL A 20 10.52 -5.98 2.48
N LYS A 21 11.46 -5.87 3.41
CA LYS A 21 12.59 -6.82 3.60
C LYS A 21 12.13 -8.16 4.19
N ARG A 22 11.15 -8.16 5.07
CA ARG A 22 10.55 -9.40 5.61
C ARG A 22 9.78 -10.19 4.55
N ILE A 23 9.24 -9.52 3.53
CA ILE A 23 8.48 -10.16 2.46
C ILE A 23 9.44 -10.64 1.34
N PRO A 24 9.43 -11.93 0.99
CA PRO A 24 10.24 -12.45 -0.10
C PRO A 24 9.90 -11.78 -1.44
N ALA A 25 10.92 -11.50 -2.27
CA ALA A 25 10.75 -10.77 -3.52
C ALA A 25 9.73 -11.40 -4.48
N PHE A 26 9.61 -12.73 -4.48
CA PHE A 26 8.67 -13.46 -5.34
C PHE A 26 7.20 -13.27 -4.96
N VAL A 27 6.88 -13.04 -3.68
CA VAL A 27 5.51 -12.70 -3.24
C VAL A 27 5.28 -11.20 -3.18
N ARG A 28 6.33 -10.38 -3.14
CA ARG A 28 6.22 -8.92 -3.04
C ARG A 28 5.28 -8.35 -4.10
N ALA A 29 5.49 -8.67 -5.39
CA ALA A 29 4.66 -8.14 -6.48
C ALA A 29 3.16 -8.52 -6.36
N HIS A 30 2.86 -9.73 -5.90
CA HIS A 30 1.48 -10.17 -5.70
C HIS A 30 0.86 -9.59 -4.43
N ALA A 31 1.63 -9.51 -3.34
CA ALA A 31 1.19 -8.94 -2.07
C ALA A 31 0.93 -7.43 -2.20
N THR A 32 1.85 -6.70 -2.84
CA THR A 32 1.70 -5.28 -3.12
C THR A 32 0.50 -5.04 -4.03
N GLY A 33 0.42 -5.74 -5.17
CA GLY A 33 -0.71 -5.62 -6.10
C GLY A 33 -2.08 -5.77 -5.42
N LYS A 34 -2.28 -6.87 -4.68
CA LYS A 34 -3.54 -7.09 -3.95
C LYS A 34 -3.82 -6.05 -2.87
N THR A 35 -2.79 -5.50 -2.24
CA THR A 35 -2.96 -4.46 -1.22
C THR A 35 -3.44 -3.18 -1.87
N ILE A 36 -2.85 -2.78 -2.99
CA ILE A 36 -3.27 -1.59 -3.72
C ILE A 36 -4.67 -1.76 -4.29
N GLU A 37 -4.99 -2.92 -4.89
CA GLU A 37 -6.35 -3.22 -5.38
C GLU A 37 -7.40 -3.11 -4.25
N LYS A 38 -7.04 -3.58 -3.06
CA LYS A 38 -7.91 -3.51 -1.89
C LYS A 38 -8.12 -2.06 -1.42
N ILE A 39 -7.04 -1.27 -1.34
CA ILE A 39 -7.13 0.16 -0.99
C ILE A 39 -7.95 0.92 -2.04
N ALA A 40 -7.75 0.65 -3.33
CA ALA A 40 -8.53 1.29 -4.40
C ALA A 40 -10.03 0.94 -4.34
N ALA A 41 -10.38 -0.26 -3.87
CA ALA A 41 -11.76 -0.71 -3.73
C ALA A 41 -12.43 -0.21 -2.44
N GLU A 42 -11.72 -0.27 -1.30
CA GLU A 42 -12.27 0.10 0.02
C GLU A 42 -12.12 1.58 0.35
N HIS A 43 -11.05 2.21 -0.15
CA HIS A 43 -10.71 3.61 0.08
C HIS A 43 -10.41 4.33 -1.24
N PRO A 44 -11.39 4.40 -2.17
CA PRO A 44 -11.20 5.06 -3.46
C PRO A 44 -10.84 6.54 -3.32
N GLU A 45 -11.30 7.22 -2.27
CA GLU A 45 -10.95 8.62 -1.97
C GLU A 45 -9.46 8.80 -1.68
N LEU A 46 -8.89 7.94 -0.82
CA LEU A 46 -7.48 7.97 -0.48
C LEU A 46 -6.63 7.57 -1.68
N TYR A 47 -7.08 6.57 -2.42
CA TYR A 47 -6.43 6.13 -3.64
C TYR A 47 -6.40 7.24 -4.70
N ALA A 48 -7.49 7.98 -4.88
CA ALA A 48 -7.56 9.13 -5.78
C ALA A 48 -6.58 10.24 -5.36
N ILE A 49 -6.41 10.50 -4.06
CA ILE A 49 -5.40 11.44 -3.55
C ILE A 49 -3.97 10.97 -3.92
N ALA A 50 -3.72 9.66 -3.89
CA ALA A 50 -2.44 9.11 -4.36
C ALA A 50 -2.28 9.23 -5.89
N GLU A 51 -3.36 9.13 -6.66
CA GLU A 51 -3.34 9.37 -8.12
C GLU A 51 -3.09 10.84 -8.48
N GLN A 52 -3.48 11.79 -7.62
CA GLN A 52 -3.25 13.21 -7.89
C GLN A 52 -1.76 13.55 -7.96
N ASP A 53 -1.43 14.45 -8.89
CA ASP A 53 -0.09 14.98 -9.03
C ASP A 53 0.22 15.93 -7.86
N GLY A 54 1.22 15.57 -7.05
CA GLY A 54 1.55 16.29 -5.83
C GLY A 54 2.04 15.38 -4.70
N PRO A 55 2.67 15.97 -3.68
CA PRO A 55 3.14 15.23 -2.52
C PRO A 55 1.96 14.80 -1.65
N LEU A 56 1.91 13.51 -1.32
CA LEU A 56 0.96 12.97 -0.36
C LEU A 56 1.31 13.53 1.03
N THR A 57 0.53 14.45 1.56
CA THR A 57 0.82 15.14 2.84
C THR A 57 -0.40 15.20 3.75
N GLY A 58 -0.15 15.42 5.04
CA GLY A 58 -1.18 15.52 6.08
C GLY A 58 -1.90 14.21 6.34
N GLU A 59 -3.19 14.32 6.67
CA GLU A 59 -4.02 13.23 7.16
C GLU A 59 -4.17 12.09 6.16
N ALA A 60 -4.28 12.39 4.86
CA ALA A 60 -4.42 11.36 3.82
C ALA A 60 -3.18 10.45 3.73
N LYS A 61 -1.98 11.01 3.95
CA LYS A 61 -0.73 10.24 3.99
C LYS A 61 -0.71 9.31 5.20
N GLU A 62 -1.05 9.84 6.38
CA GLU A 62 -1.07 9.07 7.63
C GLU A 62 -2.09 7.94 7.56
N GLN A 63 -3.30 8.22 7.04
CA GLN A 63 -4.34 7.22 6.83
C GLN A 63 -3.89 6.14 5.83
N LEU A 64 -3.37 6.53 4.66
CA LEU A 64 -2.87 5.56 3.67
C LEU A 64 -1.74 4.71 4.23
N SER A 65 -0.81 5.32 4.95
CA SER A 65 0.29 4.62 5.63
C SER A 65 -0.24 3.62 6.66
N ALA A 66 -1.19 4.02 7.52
CA ALA A 66 -1.78 3.14 8.51
C ALA A 66 -2.54 1.96 7.87
N ILE A 67 -3.30 2.21 6.80
CA ILE A 67 -4.04 1.17 6.09
C ILE A 67 -3.08 0.19 5.40
N VAL A 68 -2.11 0.69 4.63
CA VAL A 68 -1.16 -0.18 3.92
C VAL A 68 -0.31 -0.98 4.91
N ASN A 69 0.20 -0.34 5.97
CA ASN A 69 0.99 -1.01 6.99
C ASN A 69 0.15 -2.05 7.74
N GLY A 70 -1.07 -1.70 8.14
CA GLY A 70 -1.99 -2.65 8.78
C GLY A 70 -2.28 -3.87 7.91
N ILE A 71 -2.44 -3.70 6.59
CA ILE A 71 -2.63 -4.84 5.66
C ILE A 71 -1.37 -5.71 5.59
N PHE A 72 -0.17 -5.10 5.57
CA PHE A 72 1.09 -5.83 5.57
C PHE A 72 1.31 -6.59 6.88
N GLU A 73 1.04 -5.96 8.03
CA GLU A 73 1.12 -6.57 9.36
C GLU A 73 0.16 -7.74 9.49
N GLN A 74 -1.10 -7.57 9.08
CA GLN A 74 -2.10 -8.65 9.05
C GLN A 74 -1.64 -9.83 8.20
N LYS A 75 -1.01 -9.56 7.04
CA LYS A 75 -0.43 -10.61 6.19
C LYS A 75 0.73 -11.32 6.90
N MET A 76 1.65 -10.60 7.53
CA MET A 76 2.76 -11.21 8.26
C MET A 76 2.29 -12.06 9.44
N ALA A 77 1.37 -11.52 10.25
CA ALA A 77 0.77 -12.23 11.37
C ALA A 77 0.08 -13.53 10.93
N LYS A 78 -0.65 -13.49 9.81
CA LYS A 78 -1.33 -14.68 9.26
C LYS A 78 -0.36 -15.75 8.75
N HIS A 79 0.84 -15.35 8.31
CA HIS A 79 1.88 -16.26 7.83
C HIS A 79 2.92 -16.61 8.90
N ASN A 80 2.72 -16.15 10.14
CA ASN A 80 3.59 -16.37 11.30
C ASN A 80 5.07 -16.00 11.01
N LEU A 81 5.26 -14.92 10.23
CA LEU A 81 6.55 -14.33 9.83
C LEU A 81 7.05 -13.32 10.86
#